data_AF-A0A3B0YYA8-F1
#
_entry.id   AF-A0A3B0YYA8-F1
#
_cell.length_a   1.000
_cell.length_b   1.000
_cell.length_c   1.000
_cell.angle_alpha   90.00
_cell.angle_beta   90.00
_cell.angle_gamma   90.00
#
_symmetry.space_group_name_H-M   'P 1'
#
loop_
_entity.id
_entity.type
_entity.pdbx_description
1 polymer ?
#
loop_
_entity_poly.entity_id
_entity_poly.type
_entity_poly.pdbx_seq_one_letter_code
_entity_poly.pdbx_strand_id
1 'polypeptide(L)'
;MCARMFWNPAWNESLFLVSCAERLVETPTVHSEQEIMKRIVATLLPADISSPYVQFRLLLISLHKTELIQEVVFYSRIQPLISTDKHCGI
;
A
#
# COMPACT_ATOMS: atom_id res chain seq x y z
N MET A 1 10.63 -18.75 -25.43
CA MET A 1 9.83 -17.58 -24.98
C MET A 1 8.42 -18.07 -24.68
N CYS A 2 7.68 -17.44 -23.76
CA CYS A 2 6.31 -17.79 -23.26
C CYS A 2 6.20 -18.51 -21.90
N ALA A 3 7.21 -19.24 -21.42
CA ALA A 3 7.17 -19.89 -20.10
C ALA A 3 7.52 -18.93 -18.93
N ARG A 4 7.35 -17.61 -19.10
CA ARG A 4 7.48 -16.60 -18.04
C ARG A 4 6.18 -15.82 -17.81
N MET A 5 5.11 -16.26 -18.49
CA MET A 5 3.71 -16.03 -18.10
C MET A 5 3.29 -17.02 -16.99
N PHE A 6 4.23 -17.46 -16.13
CA PHE A 6 3.86 -18.08 -14.87
C PHE A 6 3.35 -16.98 -13.97
N TRP A 7 2.04 -16.80 -14.09
CA TRP A 7 1.15 -16.12 -13.17
C TRP A 7 1.42 -16.62 -11.75
N ASN A 8 2.42 -16.06 -11.10
CA ASN A 8 2.50 -16.07 -9.65
C ASN A 8 1.68 -14.85 -9.20
N PRO A 9 0.44 -15.04 -8.73
CA PRO A 9 -0.44 -13.92 -8.38
C PRO A 9 0.22 -12.98 -7.38
N ALA A 10 1.08 -13.50 -6.50
CA ALA A 10 1.83 -12.70 -5.53
C ALA A 10 2.95 -11.84 -6.17
N TRP A 11 3.55 -12.28 -7.28
CA TRP A 11 4.60 -11.50 -7.97
C TRP A 11 3.98 -10.40 -8.86
N ASN A 12 2.84 -10.71 -9.48
CA ASN A 12 2.05 -9.72 -10.21
C ASN A 12 1.51 -8.62 -9.27
N GLU A 13 1.12 -9.03 -8.06
CA GLU A 13 0.69 -8.12 -7.00
C GLU A 13 1.76 -7.09 -6.64
N SER A 14 2.99 -7.55 -6.38
CA SER A 14 4.10 -6.67 -6.03
C SER A 14 4.44 -5.69 -7.15
N LEU A 15 4.46 -6.15 -8.41
CA LEU A 15 4.70 -5.27 -9.56
C LEU A 15 3.59 -4.24 -9.75
N PHE A 16 2.34 -4.62 -9.51
CA PHE A 16 1.20 -3.71 -9.56
C PHE A 16 1.27 -2.65 -8.45
N LEU A 17 1.64 -3.03 -7.22
CA LEU A 17 1.82 -2.09 -6.11
C LEU A 17 2.97 -1.11 -6.36
N VAL A 18 4.09 -1.57 -6.93
CA VAL A 18 5.20 -0.68 -7.34
C VAL A 18 4.73 0.30 -8.40
N SER A 19 3.99 -0.15 -9.42
CA SER A 19 3.42 0.72 -10.45
C SER A 19 2.43 1.75 -9.87
N CYS A 20 1.64 1.36 -8.86
CA CYS A 20 0.76 2.29 -8.16
C CYS A 20 1.54 3.31 -7.35
N ALA A 21 2.63 2.90 -6.68
CA ALA A 21 3.50 3.81 -5.93
C ALA A 21 4.19 4.81 -6.85
N GLU A 22 4.74 4.37 -7.99
CA GLU A 22 5.35 5.25 -9.01
C GLU A 22 4.35 6.30 -9.49
N ARG A 23 3.14 5.87 -9.90
CA ARG A 23 2.08 6.79 -10.31
C ARG A 23 1.70 7.76 -9.22
N LEU A 24 1.70 7.33 -7.96
CA LEU A 24 1.30 8.15 -6.82
C LEU A 24 2.37 9.20 -6.46
N VAL A 25 3.65 8.90 -6.75
CA VAL A 25 4.76 9.85 -6.68
C VAL A 25 4.70 10.87 -7.83
N GLU A 26 4.41 10.44 -9.05
CA GLU A 26 4.33 11.35 -10.22
C GLU A 26 3.04 12.17 -10.23
N THR A 27 1.90 11.54 -9.90
CA THR A 27 0.56 12.13 -9.92
C THR A 27 -0.28 11.54 -8.77
N PRO A 28 -0.49 12.27 -7.67
CA PRO A 28 -1.25 11.76 -6.54
C PRO A 28 -2.72 11.53 -6.93
N THR A 29 -3.07 10.30 -7.31
CA THR A 29 -4.44 9.90 -7.66
C THR A 29 -5.10 9.14 -6.52
N VAL A 30 -6.36 9.47 -6.24
CA VAL A 30 -7.17 8.82 -5.20
C VAL A 30 -7.30 7.31 -5.43
N HIS A 31 -7.34 6.88 -6.69
CA HIS A 31 -7.48 5.47 -7.05
C HIS A 31 -6.24 4.64 -6.65
N SER A 32 -5.03 5.14 -6.91
CA SER A 32 -3.80 4.45 -6.53
C SER A 32 -3.62 4.38 -5.01
N GLU A 33 -4.04 5.43 -4.27
CA GLU A 33 -4.06 5.41 -2.80
C GLU A 33 -4.97 4.30 -2.27
N GLN A 34 -6.18 4.19 -2.83
CA GLN A 34 -7.18 3.20 -2.43
C GLN A 34 -6.76 1.76 -2.70
N GLU A 35 -6.13 1.48 -3.86
CA GLU A 35 -5.68 0.13 -4.19
C GLU A 35 -4.56 -0.35 -3.26
N ILE A 36 -3.58 0.52 -2.95
CA ILE A 36 -2.52 0.22 -1.98
C ILE A 36 -3.15 -0.03 -0.59
N MET A 37 -4.03 0.86 -0.17
CA MET A 37 -4.70 0.76 1.13
C MET A 37 -5.49 -0.54 1.28
N LYS A 38 -6.28 -0.91 0.27
CA LYS A 38 -7.09 -2.13 0.24
C LYS A 38 -6.21 -3.38 0.41
N ARG A 39 -5.04 -3.41 -0.23
CA ARG A 39 -4.09 -4.52 -0.10
C ARG A 39 -3.46 -4.59 1.28
N ILE A 40 -3.03 -3.45 1.82
CA ILE A 40 -2.48 -3.37 3.18
C ILE A 40 -3.51 -3.88 4.18
N VAL A 41 -4.76 -3.40 4.11
CA VAL A 41 -5.85 -3.88 4.97
C VAL A 41 -6.06 -5.38 4.80
N ALA A 42 -6.12 -5.91 3.58
CA ALA A 42 -6.29 -7.36 3.34
C ALA A 42 -5.15 -8.21 3.95
N THR A 43 -3.91 -7.72 3.95
CA THR A 43 -2.77 -8.40 4.59
C THR A 43 -2.79 -8.25 6.11
N LEU A 44 -3.33 -7.15 6.63
CA LEU A 44 -3.41 -6.84 8.06
C LEU A 44 -4.59 -7.54 8.75
N LEU A 45 -5.75 -7.69 8.10
CA LEU A 45 -6.94 -8.36 8.63
C LEU A 45 -6.73 -9.78 9.23
N PRO A 46 -5.90 -10.67 8.66
CA PRO A 46 -5.63 -11.98 9.27
C PRO A 46 -4.75 -11.90 10.53
N ALA A 47 -4.13 -10.76 10.81
CA ALA A 47 -3.43 -10.51 12.06
C ALA A 47 -4.40 -9.87 13.07
N ASP A 48 -4.35 -10.32 14.32
CA ASP A 48 -5.16 -9.78 15.42
C ASP A 48 -4.64 -8.39 15.83
N ILE A 49 -4.91 -7.41 14.98
CA ILE A 49 -4.41 -6.04 15.13
C ILE A 49 -5.39 -5.27 16.00
N SER A 50 -4.92 -4.90 17.19
CA SER A 50 -5.68 -4.10 18.15
C SER A 50 -5.87 -2.62 17.72
N SER A 51 -5.14 -2.14 16.70
CA SER A 51 -5.26 -0.76 16.21
C SER A 51 -6.44 -0.58 15.25
N PRO A 52 -7.38 0.32 15.54
CA PRO A 52 -8.56 0.55 14.70
C PRO A 52 -8.27 1.38 13.44
N TYR A 53 -7.07 1.94 13.30
CA TYR A 53 -6.69 2.80 12.17
C TYR A 53 -5.41 2.32 11.50
N VAL A 54 -5.32 2.55 10.19
CA VAL A 54 -4.16 2.28 9.35
C VAL A 54 -3.82 3.53 8.55
N GLN A 55 -2.53 3.78 8.45
CA GLN A 55 -1.93 4.79 7.59
C GLN A 55 -0.67 4.18 6.98
N PHE A 56 -0.41 4.48 5.71
CA PHE A 56 0.84 4.11 5.06
C PHE A 56 1.58 5.33 4.55
N ARG A 57 2.90 5.19 4.42
CA ARG A 57 3.77 6.20 3.83
C ARG A 57 4.62 5.56 2.75
N LEU A 58 4.92 6.31 1.70
CA LEU A 58 5.89 5.91 0.68
C LEU A 58 7.23 6.55 1.02
N LEU A 59 8.26 5.71 1.16
CA LEU A 59 9.62 6.14 1.44
C LEU A 59 10.48 5.73 0.24
N LEU A 60 11.03 6.73 -0.44
CA LEU A 60 11.93 6.56 -1.56
C LEU A 60 13.36 6.48 -1.03
N ILE A 61 14.08 5.43 -1.40
CA ILE A 61 15.49 5.26 -1.04
C ILE A 61 16.29 5.39 -2.33
N SER A 62 17.17 6.38 -2.38
CA SER A 62 18.08 6.58 -3.52
C SER A 62 19.53 6.54 -3.04
N LEU A 63 20.40 5.91 -3.84
CA LEU A 63 21.84 5.94 -3.60
C LEU A 63 22.41 7.13 -4.39
N HIS A 64 22.84 8.16 -3.67
CA HIS A 64 23.48 9.31 -4.30
C HIS A 64 24.97 9.34 -3.96
N LYS A 65 25.81 9.10 -4.98
CA LYS A 65 27.28 9.00 -4.94
C LYS A 65 27.81 7.85 -4.09
N THR A 66 27.53 7.85 -2.79
CA THR A 66 27.90 6.78 -1.84
C THR A 66 27.00 6.79 -0.59
N GLU A 67 26.02 7.68 -0.53
CA GLU A 67 25.13 7.86 0.61
C GLU A 67 23.72 7.42 0.25
N LEU A 68 23.09 6.66 1.16
CA LEU A 68 21.69 6.30 1.03
C LEU A 68 20.83 7.47 1.54
N ILE A 69 20.13 8.10 0.62
CA ILE A 69 19.18 9.17 0.90
C ILE A 69 17.80 8.54 1.00
N GLN A 70 17.13 8.79 2.12
CA GLN A 70 15.77 8.37 2.38
C GLN A 70 14.86 9.59 2.37
N GLU A 71 13.83 9.57 1.54
CA GLU A 71 12.87 10.65 1.41
C GLU A 71 11.45 10.11 1.55
N VAL A 72 10.63 10.72 2.42
CA VAL A 72 9.21 10.39 2.49
C VAL A 72 8.46 11.21 1.46
N VAL A 73 8.05 10.56 0.39
CA VAL A 73 7.43 11.20 -0.77
C VAL A 73 5.91 11.29 -0.66
N PHE A 74 5.30 10.48 0.22
CA PHE A 74 3.84 10.51 0.39
C PHE A 74 3.38 10.00 1.77
N TYR A 75 2.32 10.63 2.28
CA TYR A 75 1.55 10.15 3.43
C TYR A 75 0.10 9.91 3.01
N SER A 76 -0.41 8.71 3.24
CA SER A 76 -1.82 8.42 3.01
C SER A 76 -2.69 9.10 4.07
N ARG A 77 -3.99 9.21 3.77
CA ARG A 77 -4.98 9.50 4.80
C ARG A 77 -5.05 8.34 5.80
N ILE A 78 -5.40 8.68 7.04
CA ILE A 78 -5.69 7.69 8.08
C ILE A 78 -7.06 7.09 7.75
N GLN A 79 -7.13 5.77 7.64
CA GLN A 79 -8.39 5.06 7.39
C GLN A 79 -8.65 4.03 8.48
N PRO A 80 -9.92 3.80 8.85
CA PRO A 80 -10.26 2.75 9.80
C PRO A 80 -9.98 1.36 9.21
N LEU A 81 -9.36 0.47 9.99
CA LEU A 81 -9.05 -0.92 9.62
C LEU A 81 -10.31 -1.80 9.57
N ILE A 82 -11.28 -1.47 10.42
CA ILE A 82 -12.56 -2.15 10.53
C ILE A 82 -13.61 -1.08 10.29
N SER A 83 -14.47 -1.25 9.29
CA SER A 83 -15.71 -0.47 9.23
C SER A 83 -16.50 -0.81 10.48
N THR A 84 -16.43 0.05 11.51
CA THR A 84 -17.31 -0.04 12.66
C THR A 84 -18.72 0.27 12.19
N ASP A 85 -19.38 -0.73 11.63
CA ASP A 85 -20.81 -0.73 11.44
C ASP A 85 -21.32 -2.11 11.87
N LYS A 86 -22.31 -2.08 12.78
CA LYS A 86 -22.99 -3.18 13.51
C LYS A 86 -22.35 -3.47 14.88
N HIS A 87 -22.90 -3.11 16.04
CA HIS A 87 -24.25 -2.71 16.44
C HIS A 87 -24.16 -1.65 17.55
N CYS A 88 -24.69 -0.44 17.31
CA CYS A 88 -25.30 0.37 18.36
C CYS A 88 -26.80 0.30 18.11
N GLY A 89 -27.45 -0.69 18.72
CA GLY A 89 -28.89 -0.84 18.76
C GLY A 89 -29.30 -0.82 20.23
N ILE A 90 -29.89 0.30 20.62
CA ILE A 90 -30.53 0.58 21.91
C ILE A 90 -31.77 -0.32 22.04
#